data_AF-A0A6C0CHW6-F1
#
_entry.id   AF-A0A6C0CHW6-F1
#
_cell.length_a   1.000
_cell.length_b   1.000
_cell.length_c   1.000
_cell.angle_alpha   90.00
_cell.angle_beta   90.00
_cell.angle_gamma   90.00
#
_symmetry.space_group_name_H-M   'P 1'
#
loop_
_entity.id
_entity.type
_entity.pdbx_description
1 polymer ?
#
loop_
_entity_poly.entity_id
_entity_poly.type
_entity_poly.pdbx_seq_one_letter_code
_entity_poly.pdbx_strand_id
1 'polypeptide(L)'
;MDESLKKLEDTSDSSSDIANSWNSAHETLLASIGDKANCMRWMHTQSQVYYDRWNFWLTVPSVAFTALSGSACIGLTRFDAQAQATATIIVGAITIVSGIMTSINQILKSAQFSEGHRLSSISYGKLFRVISNELALRRDQRANAQEFLKVIRTEQDRLEESSPIIHGNIIHRFNSKVETNATLEKPEIVGELDHIRVNMSTKPPLGITRQVSEPPASPILRAKKQLPHNPLHPQKLPPPSSLAVIPDQR
;
A
#
# COMPACT_ATOMS: atom_id res chain seq x y z
N MET A 1 4.12 -18.36 41.21
CA MET A 1 5.41 -19.04 41.02
C MET A 1 6.40 -18.06 40.38
N ASP A 2 7.62 -17.90 40.90
CA ASP A 2 8.79 -17.29 40.24
C ASP A 2 9.58 -18.37 39.47
N GLU A 3 10.84 -18.71 39.83
CA GLU A 3 11.83 -19.56 39.11
C GLU A 3 11.46 -20.32 37.81
N SER A 4 10.49 -21.27 37.73
CA SER A 4 10.04 -21.86 36.44
C SER A 4 8.65 -21.48 35.95
N LEU A 5 7.94 -20.55 36.59
CA LEU A 5 7.11 -19.63 35.79
C LEU A 5 8.01 -18.54 35.19
N LYS A 6 8.91 -17.93 35.97
CA LYS A 6 9.93 -16.99 35.46
C LYS A 6 10.69 -17.57 34.26
N LYS A 7 11.25 -18.77 34.38
CA LYS A 7 11.96 -19.43 33.27
C LYS A 7 11.06 -19.81 32.09
N LEU A 8 9.73 -19.93 32.26
CA LEU A 8 8.79 -20.11 31.14
C LEU A 8 8.45 -18.76 30.49
N GLU A 9 8.30 -17.71 31.30
CA GLU A 9 8.09 -16.30 30.92
C GLU A 9 9.32 -15.80 30.12
N ASP A 10 10.53 -15.94 30.66
CA ASP A 10 11.82 -15.63 30.00
C ASP A 10 11.98 -16.38 28.65
N THR A 11 11.53 -17.64 28.55
CA THR A 11 11.57 -18.38 27.27
C THR A 11 10.46 -17.99 26.29
N SER A 12 9.31 -17.52 26.80
CA SER A 12 8.21 -16.99 25.99
C SER A 12 8.64 -15.66 25.36
N ASP A 13 9.15 -14.75 26.17
CA ASP A 13 9.59 -13.42 25.74
C ASP A 13 10.74 -13.54 24.74
N SER A 14 11.76 -14.36 25.03
CA SER A 14 12.85 -14.65 24.10
C SER A 14 12.37 -15.25 22.77
N SER A 15 11.38 -16.14 22.78
CA SER A 15 10.79 -16.67 21.54
C SER A 15 10.00 -15.62 20.77
N SER A 16 9.40 -14.65 21.47
CA SER A 16 8.68 -13.53 20.84
C SER A 16 9.66 -12.51 20.22
N ASP A 17 10.76 -12.20 20.90
CA ASP A 17 11.80 -11.29 20.42
C ASP A 17 12.49 -11.81 19.14
N ILE A 18 12.74 -13.12 19.08
CA ILE A 18 13.28 -13.76 17.88
C ILE A 18 12.26 -13.67 16.72
N ALA A 19 10.96 -13.85 16.97
CA ALA A 19 9.91 -13.71 15.95
C ALA A 19 9.72 -12.24 15.49
N ASN A 20 9.98 -11.28 16.38
CA ASN A 20 9.94 -9.83 16.14
C ASN A 20 11.21 -9.29 15.45
N SER A 21 12.26 -10.11 15.33
CA SER A 21 13.57 -9.69 14.81
C SER A 21 13.59 -9.45 13.28
N TRP A 22 14.52 -8.60 12.84
CA TRP A 22 14.69 -8.24 11.44
C TRP A 22 15.38 -9.36 10.64
N ASN A 23 14.62 -9.97 9.71
CA ASN A 23 15.09 -10.94 8.75
C ASN A 23 15.33 -10.27 7.37
N SER A 24 16.32 -10.76 6.61
CA SER A 24 16.59 -10.31 5.24
C SER A 24 15.36 -10.43 4.33
N ALA A 25 14.49 -11.43 4.56
CA ALA A 25 13.23 -11.57 3.83
C ALA A 25 12.25 -10.40 4.08
N HIS A 26 12.20 -9.86 5.30
CA HIS A 26 11.38 -8.68 5.61
C HIS A 26 11.94 -7.43 4.94
N GLU A 27 13.26 -7.27 4.91
CA GLU A 27 13.94 -6.15 4.24
C GLU A 27 13.71 -6.17 2.73
N THR A 28 13.86 -7.33 2.07
CA THR A 28 13.60 -7.48 0.63
C THR A 28 12.13 -7.20 0.30
N LEU A 29 11.19 -7.72 1.08
CA LEU A 29 9.76 -7.47 0.88
C LEU A 29 9.41 -5.98 1.01
N LEU A 30 9.95 -5.30 2.03
CA LEU A 30 9.76 -3.86 2.23
C LEU A 30 10.40 -3.04 1.11
N ALA A 31 11.57 -3.41 0.61
CA ALA A 31 12.18 -2.77 -0.56
C ALA A 31 11.25 -2.87 -1.80
N SER A 32 10.75 -4.09 -2.09
CA SER A 32 9.73 -4.34 -3.13
C SER A 32 8.51 -3.41 -3.01
N ILE A 33 7.96 -3.28 -1.79
CA ILE A 33 6.80 -2.42 -1.53
C ILE A 33 7.16 -0.94 -1.72
N GLY A 34 8.36 -0.53 -1.30
CA GLY A 34 8.88 0.82 -1.51
C GLY A 34 9.00 1.19 -2.99
N ASP A 35 9.61 0.33 -3.79
CA ASP A 35 9.79 0.56 -5.24
C ASP A 35 8.44 0.62 -5.97
N LYS A 36 7.52 -0.31 -5.64
CA LYS A 36 6.14 -0.29 -6.16
C LYS A 36 5.43 1.01 -5.78
N ALA A 37 5.52 1.46 -4.52
CA ALA A 37 4.93 2.72 -4.06
C ALA A 37 5.55 3.95 -4.78
N ASN A 38 6.86 3.96 -5.03
CA ASN A 38 7.51 5.05 -5.77
C ASN A 38 7.08 5.09 -7.24
N CYS A 39 6.91 3.92 -7.87
CA CYS A 39 6.37 3.80 -9.22
C CYS A 39 4.89 4.26 -9.30
N MET A 40 4.06 3.87 -8.32
CA MET A 40 2.68 4.37 -8.21
C MET A 40 2.64 5.89 -8.05
N ARG A 41 3.46 6.46 -7.15
CA ARG A 41 3.62 7.92 -7.00
C ARG A 41 3.96 8.60 -8.33
N TRP A 42 4.87 8.03 -9.12
CA TRP A 42 5.22 8.61 -10.42
C TRP A 42 4.01 8.64 -11.36
N MET A 43 3.28 7.51 -11.48
CA MET A 43 2.11 7.43 -12.36
C MET A 43 1.00 8.39 -11.92
N HIS A 44 0.67 8.44 -10.62
CA HIS A 44 -0.28 9.42 -10.08
C HIS A 44 0.16 10.88 -10.34
N THR A 45 1.45 11.18 -10.26
CA THR A 45 1.96 12.52 -10.60
C THR A 45 1.76 12.85 -12.08
N GLN A 46 1.99 11.90 -12.99
CA GLN A 46 1.72 12.12 -14.42
C GLN A 46 0.22 12.25 -14.72
N SER A 47 -0.63 11.48 -14.03
CA SER A 47 -2.10 11.63 -14.13
C SER A 47 -2.58 13.00 -13.69
N GLN A 48 -2.06 13.51 -12.56
CA GLN A 48 -2.37 14.86 -12.07
C GLN A 48 -2.04 15.93 -13.13
N VAL A 49 -0.84 15.90 -13.71
CA VAL A 49 -0.43 16.85 -14.78
C VAL A 49 -1.28 16.69 -16.04
N TYR A 50 -1.69 15.47 -16.38
CA TYR A 50 -2.58 15.20 -17.53
C TYR A 50 -3.97 15.81 -17.33
N TYR A 51 -4.64 15.52 -16.22
CA TYR A 51 -5.98 16.03 -15.93
C TYR A 51 -5.99 17.55 -15.71
N ASP A 52 -4.95 18.11 -15.10
CA ASP A 52 -4.79 19.57 -14.96
C ASP A 52 -4.68 20.26 -16.32
N ARG A 53 -3.90 19.69 -17.26
CA ARG A 53 -3.80 20.20 -18.63
C ARG A 53 -5.15 20.20 -19.36
N TRP A 54 -5.93 19.11 -19.23
CA TRP A 54 -7.28 19.04 -19.80
C TRP A 54 -8.24 20.05 -19.16
N ASN A 55 -8.21 20.18 -17.84
CA ASN A 55 -9.01 21.17 -17.12
C ASN A 55 -8.72 22.60 -17.60
N PHE A 56 -7.44 22.96 -17.74
CA PHE A 56 -7.01 24.26 -18.26
C PHE A 56 -7.49 24.48 -19.70
N TRP A 57 -7.30 23.50 -20.58
CA TRP A 57 -7.63 23.61 -22.02
C TRP A 57 -9.15 23.66 -22.29
N LEU A 58 -9.98 23.11 -21.40
CA LEU A 58 -11.44 23.23 -21.48
C LEU A 58 -11.98 24.48 -20.77
N THR A 59 -11.41 24.86 -19.63
CA THR A 59 -11.94 25.98 -18.82
C THR A 59 -11.59 27.34 -19.43
N VAL A 60 -10.33 27.56 -19.82
CA VAL A 60 -9.88 28.89 -20.25
C VAL A 60 -10.60 29.39 -21.51
N PRO A 61 -10.76 28.59 -22.59
CA PRO A 61 -11.48 29.07 -23.77
C PRO A 61 -12.99 29.21 -23.52
N SER A 62 -13.59 28.38 -22.65
CA SER A 62 -14.99 28.53 -22.26
C SER A 62 -15.26 29.86 -21.53
N VAL A 63 -14.40 30.23 -20.57
CA VAL A 63 -14.47 31.53 -19.89
C VAL A 63 -14.28 32.67 -20.89
N ALA A 64 -13.32 32.56 -21.81
CA ALA A 64 -13.10 33.56 -22.86
C ALA A 64 -14.31 33.72 -23.79
N PHE A 65 -14.93 32.64 -24.26
CA PHE A 65 -16.14 32.68 -25.08
C PHE A 65 -17.34 33.25 -24.32
N THR A 66 -17.47 32.95 -23.03
CA THR A 66 -18.52 33.55 -22.17
C THR A 66 -18.33 35.06 -22.03
N ALA A 67 -17.10 35.52 -21.80
CA ALA A 67 -16.78 36.95 -21.72
C ALA A 67 -17.01 37.66 -23.06
N LEU A 68 -16.53 37.08 -24.17
CA LEU A 68 -16.73 37.62 -25.52
C LEU A 68 -18.22 37.70 -25.88
N SER A 69 -19.01 36.67 -25.58
CA SER A 69 -20.46 36.68 -25.79
C SER A 69 -21.14 37.78 -24.96
N GLY A 70 -20.81 37.89 -23.67
CA GLY A 70 -21.35 38.92 -22.79
C GLY A 70 -21.04 40.34 -23.26
N SER A 71 -19.79 40.62 -23.65
CA SER A 71 -19.39 41.92 -24.21
C SER A 71 -20.05 42.20 -25.56
N ALA A 72 -20.14 41.21 -26.44
CA ALA A 72 -20.80 41.36 -27.74
C ALA A 72 -22.30 41.66 -27.59
N CYS A 73 -22.98 41.00 -26.64
CA CYS A 73 -24.40 41.21 -26.37
C CYS A 73 -24.73 42.68 -26.02
N ILE A 74 -23.87 43.35 -25.22
CA ILE A 74 -23.98 44.79 -24.92
C ILE A 74 -23.85 45.64 -26.19
N GLY A 75 -22.95 45.25 -27.10
CA GLY A 75 -22.67 45.94 -28.36
C GLY A 75 -23.73 45.79 -29.45
N LEU A 76 -24.59 44.74 -29.40
CA LEU A 76 -25.59 44.45 -30.45
C LEU A 76 -26.51 45.63 -30.78
N THR A 77 -26.81 46.47 -29.78
CA THR A 77 -27.68 47.66 -29.91
C THR A 77 -27.09 48.81 -30.73
N ARG A 78 -25.81 48.72 -31.15
CA ARG A 78 -25.10 49.78 -31.89
C ARG A 78 -24.99 49.52 -33.39
N PHE A 79 -25.47 48.38 -33.87
CA PHE A 79 -25.42 48.00 -35.28
C PHE A 79 -26.76 48.27 -35.98
N ASP A 80 -26.71 48.41 -37.30
CA ASP A 80 -27.91 48.47 -38.14
C ASP A 80 -28.71 47.15 -38.11
N ALA A 81 -30.01 47.18 -38.40
CA ALA A 81 -30.94 46.07 -38.22
C ALA A 81 -30.49 44.77 -38.92
N GLN A 82 -29.91 44.85 -40.13
CA GLN A 82 -29.44 43.65 -40.83
C GLN A 82 -28.17 43.07 -40.17
N ALA A 83 -27.24 43.93 -39.76
CA ALA A 83 -26.02 43.52 -39.06
C ALA A 83 -26.31 42.99 -37.65
N GLN A 84 -27.29 43.58 -36.94
CA GLN A 84 -27.74 43.14 -35.62
C GLN A 84 -28.29 41.70 -35.67
N ALA A 85 -29.09 41.35 -36.68
CA ALA A 85 -29.60 39.99 -36.84
C ALA A 85 -28.45 38.97 -37.02
N THR A 86 -27.49 39.24 -37.91
CA THR A 86 -26.32 38.38 -38.13
C THR A 86 -25.44 38.27 -36.88
N ALA A 87 -25.15 39.38 -36.21
CA ALA A 87 -24.35 39.39 -34.99
C ALA A 87 -25.02 38.63 -33.84
N THR A 88 -26.34 38.72 -33.70
CA THR A 88 -27.11 37.98 -32.69
C THR A 88 -26.99 36.46 -32.87
N ILE A 89 -27.03 35.97 -34.12
CA ILE A 89 -26.83 34.55 -34.44
C ILE A 89 -25.42 34.08 -34.04
N ILE A 90 -24.39 34.89 -34.34
CA ILE A 90 -22.99 34.58 -34.00
C ILE A 90 -22.80 34.53 -32.47
N VAL A 91 -23.35 35.49 -31.73
CA VAL A 91 -23.30 35.52 -30.25
C VAL A 91 -24.02 34.32 -29.65
N GLY A 92 -25.16 33.92 -30.22
CA GLY A 92 -25.87 32.68 -29.85
C GLY A 92 -24.99 31.44 -30.03
N ALA A 93 -24.32 31.31 -31.18
CA ALA A 93 -23.43 30.18 -31.47
C ALA A 93 -22.24 30.09 -30.50
N ILE A 94 -21.57 31.21 -30.21
CA ILE A 94 -20.46 31.27 -29.24
C ILE A 94 -20.93 30.85 -27.84
N THR A 95 -22.12 31.27 -27.44
CA THR A 95 -22.72 30.91 -26.13
C THR A 95 -22.98 29.41 -26.03
N ILE A 96 -23.52 28.79 -27.08
CA ILE A 96 -23.76 27.34 -27.14
C ILE A 96 -22.43 26.57 -27.06
N VAL A 97 -21.40 26.99 -27.80
CA VAL A 97 -20.06 26.37 -27.76
C VAL A 97 -19.45 26.45 -26.35
N SER A 98 -19.55 27.60 -25.69
CA SER A 98 -19.11 27.75 -24.29
C SER A 98 -19.85 26.82 -23.32
N GLY A 99 -21.18 26.73 -23.46
CA GLY A 99 -22.01 25.82 -22.66
C GLY A 99 -21.63 24.35 -22.84
N ILE A 100 -21.32 23.94 -24.08
CA ILE A 100 -20.85 22.57 -24.39
C ILE A 100 -19.48 22.32 -23.76
N MET A 101 -18.51 23.23 -23.91
CA MET A 101 -17.18 23.09 -23.28
C MET A 101 -17.26 22.97 -21.75
N THR A 102 -18.09 23.81 -21.12
CA THR A 102 -18.34 23.74 -19.67
C THR A 102 -18.97 22.41 -19.27
N SER A 103 -19.97 21.94 -20.01
CA SER A 103 -20.66 20.66 -19.74
C SER A 103 -19.71 19.47 -19.87
N ILE A 104 -18.84 19.46 -20.89
CA ILE A 104 -17.82 18.42 -21.06
C ILE A 104 -16.86 18.40 -19.87
N ASN A 105 -16.37 19.55 -19.40
CA ASN A 105 -15.47 19.59 -18.25
C ASN A 105 -16.16 19.13 -16.94
N GLN A 106 -17.44 19.45 -16.76
CA GLN A 106 -18.25 18.98 -15.63
C GLN A 106 -18.41 17.45 -15.63
N ILE A 107 -18.70 16.85 -16.79
CA ILE A 107 -18.86 15.39 -16.94
C ILE A 107 -17.53 14.67 -16.72
N LEU A 108 -16.43 15.19 -17.28
CA LEU A 108 -15.08 14.64 -17.10
C LEU A 108 -14.55 14.79 -15.67
N LYS A 109 -15.09 15.71 -14.87
CA LYS A 109 -14.66 16.02 -13.50
C LYS A 109 -13.14 16.26 -13.39
N SER A 110 -12.53 16.86 -14.41
CA SER A 110 -11.08 16.92 -14.60
C SER A 110 -10.32 17.45 -13.37
N ALA A 111 -10.85 18.49 -12.72
CA ALA A 111 -10.28 19.05 -11.49
C ALA A 111 -10.35 18.09 -10.29
N GLN A 112 -11.44 17.32 -10.13
CA GLN A 112 -11.60 16.37 -9.03
C GLN A 112 -10.65 15.18 -9.19
N PHE A 113 -10.50 14.65 -10.42
CA PHE A 113 -9.53 13.59 -10.70
C PHE A 113 -8.08 14.08 -10.55
N SER A 114 -7.76 15.30 -11.00
CA SER A 114 -6.43 15.91 -10.80
C SER A 114 -6.05 15.95 -9.32
N GLU A 115 -6.94 16.45 -8.45
CA GLU A 115 -6.72 16.50 -7.01
C GLU A 115 -6.67 15.11 -6.36
N GLY A 116 -7.51 14.17 -6.78
CA GLY A 116 -7.44 12.78 -6.33
C GLY A 116 -6.07 12.15 -6.63
N HIS A 117 -5.58 12.28 -7.87
CA HIS A 117 -4.24 11.80 -8.22
C HIS A 117 -3.13 12.56 -7.46
N ARG A 118 -3.29 13.87 -7.19
CA ARG A 118 -2.36 14.65 -6.36
C ARG A 118 -2.24 14.10 -4.94
N LEU A 119 -3.38 13.81 -4.29
CA LEU A 119 -3.45 13.27 -2.94
C LEU A 119 -2.85 11.86 -2.85
N SER A 120 -3.15 10.97 -3.79
CA SER A 120 -2.52 9.65 -3.87
C SER A 120 -1.00 9.75 -4.08
N SER A 121 -0.52 10.61 -4.99
CA SER A 121 0.92 10.80 -5.21
C SER A 121 1.67 11.23 -3.94
N ILE A 122 1.11 12.20 -3.20
CA ILE A 122 1.68 12.65 -1.91
C ILE A 122 1.74 11.48 -0.92
N SER A 123 0.67 10.68 -0.85
CA SER A 123 0.52 9.62 0.14
C SER A 123 1.39 8.39 -0.15
N TYR A 124 1.48 7.95 -1.41
CA TYR A 124 2.50 6.97 -1.85
C TYR A 124 3.92 7.50 -1.62
N GLY A 125 4.17 8.79 -1.83
CA GLY A 125 5.44 9.43 -1.50
C GLY A 125 5.76 9.46 -0.02
N LYS A 126 4.76 9.52 0.87
CA LYS A 126 4.93 9.34 2.31
C LYS A 126 5.29 7.88 2.61
N LEU A 127 4.56 6.91 2.05
CA LEU A 127 4.82 5.48 2.26
C LEU A 127 6.26 5.10 1.87
N PHE A 128 6.70 5.48 0.66
CA PHE A 128 8.06 5.26 0.19
C PHE A 128 9.12 5.85 1.14
N ARG A 129 8.92 7.08 1.62
CA ARG A 129 9.85 7.73 2.56
C ARG A 129 9.91 7.04 3.91
N VAL A 130 8.78 6.59 4.45
CA VAL A 130 8.73 5.85 5.73
C VAL A 130 9.51 4.53 5.60
N ILE A 131 9.26 3.77 4.54
CA ILE A 131 9.99 2.52 4.25
C ILE A 131 11.49 2.79 4.04
N SER A 132 11.85 3.76 3.21
CA SER A 132 13.24 4.09 2.90
C SER A 132 14.00 4.60 4.12
N ASN A 133 13.36 5.35 5.02
CA ASN A 133 13.98 5.82 6.25
C ASN A 133 14.23 4.63 7.20
N GLU A 134 13.23 3.77 7.42
CA GLU A 134 13.36 2.61 8.32
C GLU A 134 14.45 1.64 7.84
N LEU A 135 14.51 1.35 6.54
CA LEU A 135 15.54 0.51 5.95
C LEU A 135 16.94 1.14 5.99
N ALA A 136 17.05 2.48 6.05
CA ALA A 136 18.33 3.17 6.19
C ALA A 136 18.90 3.14 7.62
N LEU A 137 18.07 2.90 8.65
CA LEU A 137 18.56 2.63 10.00
C LEU A 137 19.22 1.24 10.06
N ARG A 138 20.16 1.07 11.00
CA ARG A 138 20.71 -0.26 11.33
C ARG A 138 19.68 -1.09 12.09
N ARG A 139 19.74 -2.43 11.96
CA ARG A 139 18.77 -3.38 12.54
C ARG A 139 18.60 -3.29 14.06
N ASP A 140 19.59 -2.78 14.79
CA ASP A 140 19.58 -2.53 16.24
C ASP A 140 18.76 -1.28 16.66
N GLN A 141 18.45 -0.39 15.71
CA GLN A 141 17.81 0.92 15.97
C GLN A 141 16.41 1.04 15.37
N ARG A 142 15.93 -0.02 14.72
CA ARG A 142 14.62 -0.07 14.04
C ARG A 142 13.49 -0.43 14.98
N ALA A 143 12.26 -0.10 14.57
CA ALA A 143 11.04 -0.59 15.17
C ALA A 143 10.90 -2.12 15.05
N ASN A 144 9.94 -2.69 15.78
CA ASN A 144 9.59 -4.12 15.68
C ASN A 144 9.21 -4.48 14.23
N ALA A 145 9.85 -5.51 13.67
CA ALA A 145 9.71 -5.84 12.25
C ALA A 145 8.29 -6.28 11.88
N GLN A 146 7.60 -7.03 12.75
CA GLN A 146 6.23 -7.49 12.50
C GLN A 146 5.22 -6.35 12.60
N GLU A 147 5.38 -5.48 13.60
CA GLU A 147 4.51 -4.32 13.80
C GLU A 147 4.64 -3.32 12.65
N PHE A 148 5.88 -2.97 12.28
CA PHE A 148 6.14 -2.07 11.16
C PHE A 148 5.56 -2.61 9.85
N LEU A 149 5.79 -3.91 9.56
CA LEU A 149 5.29 -4.55 8.34
C LEU A 149 3.76 -4.62 8.30
N LYS A 150 3.09 -4.81 9.45
CA LYS A 150 1.64 -4.71 9.58
C LYS A 150 1.14 -3.30 9.27
N VAL A 151 1.77 -2.25 9.83
CA VAL A 151 1.44 -0.84 9.54
C VAL A 151 1.62 -0.51 8.06
N ILE A 152 2.74 -0.92 7.45
CA ILE A 152 3.01 -0.70 6.03
C ILE A 152 1.98 -1.38 5.12
N ARG A 153 1.58 -2.62 5.42
CA ARG A 153 0.51 -3.30 4.67
C ARG A 153 -0.84 -2.57 4.81
N THR A 154 -1.26 -2.27 6.03
CA THR A 154 -2.52 -1.54 6.26
C THR A 154 -2.55 -0.18 5.55
N GLU A 155 -1.42 0.55 5.52
CA GLU A 155 -1.31 1.78 4.75
C GLU A 155 -1.27 1.55 3.23
N GLN A 156 -0.68 0.46 2.75
CA GLN A 156 -0.73 0.09 1.33
C GLN A 156 -2.16 -0.23 0.89
N ASP A 157 -2.85 -1.13 1.60
CA ASP A 157 -4.24 -1.52 1.30
C ASP A 157 -5.15 -0.27 1.28
N ARG A 158 -5.00 0.62 2.29
CA ARG A 158 -5.72 1.90 2.37
C ARG A 158 -5.40 2.83 1.20
N LEU A 159 -4.19 2.81 0.66
CA LEU A 159 -3.81 3.61 -0.52
C LEU A 159 -4.36 3.03 -1.81
N GLU A 160 -4.43 1.69 -1.94
CA GLU A 160 -5.00 1.03 -3.10
C GLU A 160 -6.53 1.26 -3.16
N GLU A 161 -7.24 1.14 -2.03
CA GLU A 161 -8.68 1.45 -1.93
C GLU A 161 -9.02 2.92 -2.20
N SER A 162 -8.18 3.85 -1.75
CA SER A 162 -8.45 5.30 -1.89
C SER A 162 -7.92 5.92 -3.18
N SER A 163 -7.19 5.18 -4.01
CA SER A 163 -6.55 5.73 -5.21
C SER A 163 -7.45 5.73 -6.44
N PRO A 164 -7.53 6.86 -7.19
CA PRO A 164 -8.28 6.90 -8.44
C PRO A 164 -7.57 6.10 -9.55
N ILE A 165 -8.40 5.45 -10.38
CA ILE A 165 -7.96 4.59 -11.49
C ILE A 165 -7.06 5.37 -12.45
N ILE A 166 -5.93 4.76 -12.84
CA ILE A 166 -4.94 5.36 -13.74
C ILE A 166 -5.29 5.04 -15.19
N HIS A 167 -5.29 6.07 -16.05
CA HIS A 167 -5.60 5.92 -17.47
C HIS A 167 -4.49 5.17 -18.23
N GLY A 168 -4.83 4.19 -19.07
CA GLY A 168 -3.88 3.26 -19.72
C GLY A 168 -2.77 3.93 -20.56
N ASN A 169 -3.01 5.11 -21.14
CA ASN A 169 -1.97 5.90 -21.83
C ASN A 169 -0.77 6.23 -20.91
N ILE A 170 -1.02 6.41 -19.61
CA ILE A 170 0.00 6.73 -18.61
C ILE A 170 0.78 5.47 -18.23
N ILE A 171 0.11 4.31 -18.19
CA ILE A 171 0.73 3.00 -17.98
C ILE A 171 1.65 2.65 -19.16
N HIS A 172 1.23 2.88 -20.42
CA HIS A 172 2.12 2.73 -21.58
C HIS A 172 3.34 3.67 -21.53
N ARG A 173 3.16 4.94 -21.14
CA ARG A 173 4.26 5.89 -20.94
C ARG A 173 5.20 5.49 -19.80
N PHE A 174 4.70 4.81 -18.78
CA PHE A 174 5.50 4.25 -17.69
C PHE A 174 6.32 3.06 -18.18
N ASN A 175 5.69 2.07 -18.83
CA ASN A 175 6.37 0.89 -19.38
C ASN A 175 7.55 1.27 -20.28
N SER A 176 7.32 2.14 -21.27
CA SER A 176 8.39 2.62 -22.16
C SER A 176 9.57 3.29 -21.41
N LYS A 177 9.30 3.99 -20.28
CA LYS A 177 10.35 4.57 -19.44
C LYS A 177 11.09 3.55 -18.57
N VAL A 178 10.40 2.53 -18.06
CA VAL A 178 11.02 1.49 -17.20
C VAL A 178 11.77 0.44 -18.01
N GLU A 179 11.30 0.09 -19.21
CA GLU A 179 12.06 -0.73 -20.17
C GLU A 179 13.42 -0.09 -20.51
N THR A 180 13.52 1.25 -20.44
CA THR A 180 14.77 1.99 -20.60
C THR A 180 15.64 2.02 -19.33
N ASN A 181 15.09 1.69 -18.15
CA ASN A 181 15.76 1.80 -16.85
C ASN A 181 15.53 0.52 -16.01
N ALA A 182 16.23 -0.56 -16.37
CA ALA A 182 16.00 -1.93 -15.91
C ALA A 182 16.40 -2.25 -14.45
N THR A 183 16.09 -1.38 -13.48
CA THR A 183 16.50 -1.53 -12.07
C THR A 183 15.39 -1.23 -11.05
N LEU A 184 14.13 -1.13 -11.48
CA LEU A 184 12.98 -0.86 -10.61
C LEU A 184 11.97 -2.01 -10.66
N GLU A 185 11.48 -2.45 -9.50
CA GLU A 185 10.33 -3.36 -9.44
C GLU A 185 9.07 -2.66 -9.97
N LYS A 186 8.47 -3.26 -11.00
CA LYS A 186 7.23 -2.75 -11.62
C LYS A 186 6.02 -3.02 -10.70
N PRO A 187 5.08 -2.07 -10.54
CA PRO A 187 3.77 -2.33 -9.93
C PRO A 187 2.95 -3.34 -10.73
N GLU A 188 2.10 -4.10 -10.06
CA GLU A 188 1.24 -5.12 -10.67
C GLU A 188 0.32 -4.55 -11.77
N ILE A 189 -0.19 -3.33 -11.55
CA ILE A 189 -1.03 -2.54 -12.50
C ILE A 189 -0.36 -2.31 -13.86
N VAL A 190 0.97 -2.41 -13.93
CA VAL A 190 1.78 -2.09 -15.11
C VAL A 190 1.94 -3.29 -16.06
N GLY A 191 1.67 -4.50 -15.58
CA GLY A 191 1.64 -5.71 -16.39
C GLY A 191 3.02 -6.32 -16.67
N GLU A 192 3.55 -7.05 -15.69
CA GLU A 192 4.41 -8.21 -15.97
C GLU A 192 4.01 -9.31 -14.98
N LEU A 193 3.57 -10.45 -15.51
CA LEU A 193 2.93 -11.52 -14.73
C LEU A 193 4.01 -12.39 -14.05
N ASP A 194 4.69 -11.84 -13.05
CA ASP A 194 5.80 -12.54 -12.40
C ASP A 194 5.31 -13.72 -11.54
N HIS A 195 6.05 -14.82 -11.59
CA HIS A 195 5.67 -16.08 -10.97
C HIS A 195 6.07 -16.10 -9.50
N ILE A 196 5.08 -16.20 -8.60
CA ILE A 196 5.29 -16.30 -7.15
C ILE A 196 6.15 -17.53 -6.80
N ARG A 197 7.47 -17.32 -6.70
CA ARG A 197 8.41 -18.34 -6.19
C ARG A 197 8.40 -18.32 -4.67
N VAL A 198 7.53 -19.14 -4.09
CA VAL A 198 7.57 -19.47 -2.66
C VAL A 198 8.94 -20.08 -2.33
N ASN A 199 9.62 -19.57 -1.30
CA ASN A 199 10.84 -20.18 -0.78
C ASN A 199 10.51 -21.55 -0.14
N MET A 200 10.66 -22.60 -0.94
CA MET A 200 10.51 -23.98 -0.50
C MET A 200 11.84 -24.52 0.02
N SER A 201 11.80 -25.09 1.24
CA SER A 201 12.85 -25.88 1.91
C SER A 201 13.83 -25.07 2.80
N THR A 202 14.27 -25.56 3.98
CA THR A 202 14.36 -26.98 4.38
C THR A 202 14.18 -27.24 5.89
N LYS A 203 13.05 -27.89 6.27
CA LYS A 203 12.75 -28.56 7.58
C LYS A 203 12.48 -27.67 8.82
N PRO A 204 11.70 -28.17 9.82
CA PRO A 204 10.34 -28.70 9.66
C PRO A 204 9.38 -28.19 10.78
N PRO A 205 8.04 -28.27 10.61
CA PRO A 205 7.11 -28.03 11.71
C PRO A 205 7.17 -29.19 12.72
N LEU A 206 7.71 -28.93 13.91
CA LEU A 206 7.79 -29.92 14.99
C LEU A 206 6.54 -29.85 15.89
N GLY A 207 5.64 -30.83 15.71
CA GLY A 207 4.77 -31.29 16.80
C GLY A 207 3.30 -30.87 16.79
N ILE A 208 2.53 -31.31 15.79
CA ILE A 208 1.09 -31.59 16.01
C ILE A 208 0.81 -33.05 15.59
N THR A 209 0.97 -33.98 16.52
CA THR A 209 0.38 -35.31 16.42
C THR A 209 -0.74 -35.41 17.44
N ARG A 210 -1.97 -35.11 17.00
CA ARG A 210 -3.19 -35.47 17.75
C ARG A 210 -4.25 -35.99 16.79
N GLN A 211 -4.29 -37.31 16.64
CA GLN A 211 -5.54 -38.04 16.49
C GLN A 211 -5.51 -39.24 17.42
N VAL A 212 -6.61 -39.40 18.16
CA VAL A 212 -6.86 -40.52 19.05
C VAL A 212 -7.87 -41.42 18.34
N SER A 213 -7.57 -42.71 18.24
CA SER A 213 -8.56 -43.75 17.95
C SER A 213 -8.17 -45.06 18.64
N GLU A 214 -9.19 -45.77 19.11
CA GLU A 214 -9.12 -46.81 20.13
C GLU A 214 -8.74 -48.23 19.60
N PRO A 215 -8.43 -49.21 20.49
CA PRO A 215 -7.67 -50.42 20.14
C PRO A 215 -8.53 -51.59 19.63
N PRO A 216 -7.88 -52.64 19.11
CA PRO A 216 -8.15 -53.96 19.71
C PRO A 216 -6.97 -54.95 19.81
N ALA A 217 -7.10 -55.85 20.78
CA ALA A 217 -6.56 -57.22 20.86
C ALA A 217 -5.03 -57.47 20.93
N SER A 218 -4.56 -57.74 22.16
CA SER A 218 -3.38 -58.57 22.44
C SER A 218 -3.56 -60.01 21.95
N PRO A 219 -2.47 -60.74 21.65
CA PRO A 219 -2.18 -61.89 22.54
C PRO A 219 -0.69 -62.19 22.82
N ILE A 220 -0.42 -62.43 24.11
CA ILE A 220 0.40 -63.53 24.68
C ILE A 220 1.93 -63.55 24.42
N LEU A 221 2.64 -63.17 25.49
CA LEU A 221 3.85 -63.80 26.08
C LEU A 221 4.97 -64.36 25.17
N ARG A 222 6.16 -63.75 25.30
CA ARG A 222 7.36 -64.54 25.67
C ARG A 222 8.37 -63.72 26.46
N ALA A 223 8.54 -64.05 27.74
CA ALA A 223 9.58 -63.45 28.57
C ALA A 223 10.95 -64.09 28.29
N LYS A 224 12.00 -63.27 28.18
CA LYS A 224 13.34 -63.67 28.65
C LYS A 224 14.09 -62.46 29.24
N LYS A 225 14.67 -62.72 30.40
CA LYS A 225 15.24 -61.78 31.37
C LYS A 225 16.71 -61.47 31.04
N GLN A 226 17.09 -60.19 31.05
CA GLN A 226 18.47 -59.77 31.37
C GLN A 226 18.47 -58.32 31.92
N LEU A 227 19.01 -58.17 33.12
CA LEU A 227 19.46 -56.93 33.78
C LEU A 227 20.93 -56.64 33.34
N PRO A 228 21.66 -55.57 33.76
CA PRO A 228 21.44 -54.67 34.93
C PRO A 228 21.80 -53.16 34.71
N HIS A 229 21.80 -52.38 35.81
CA HIS A 229 22.60 -51.14 36.07
C HIS A 229 22.23 -49.84 35.29
N ASN A 230 22.33 -48.61 35.81
CA ASN A 230 22.58 -48.04 37.17
C ASN A 230 21.86 -46.65 37.30
N PRO A 231 22.22 -45.65 38.14
CA PRO A 231 21.35 -45.22 39.24
C PRO A 231 20.79 -43.77 39.19
N LEU A 232 19.83 -43.52 40.10
CA LEU A 232 19.59 -42.30 40.91
C LEU A 232 19.77 -40.89 40.25
N HIS A 233 18.69 -40.13 40.00
CA HIS A 233 18.02 -39.16 40.93
C HIS A 233 18.68 -37.74 40.95
N PRO A 234 17.95 -36.62 41.17
CA PRO A 234 16.52 -36.33 40.95
C PRO A 234 16.24 -35.03 40.13
N GLN A 235 14.99 -34.83 39.73
CA GLN A 235 14.45 -33.49 39.44
C GLN A 235 14.38 -32.62 40.70
N LYS A 236 14.37 -31.29 40.54
CA LYS A 236 13.39 -30.49 41.30
C LYS A 236 12.80 -29.34 40.49
N LEU A 237 11.47 -29.27 40.57
CA LEU A 237 10.54 -28.23 40.11
C LEU A 237 10.46 -27.09 41.20
N PRO A 238 9.59 -26.05 41.09
CA PRO A 238 9.99 -24.68 41.42
C PRO A 238 9.01 -23.95 42.45
N PRO A 239 8.39 -22.74 42.30
CA PRO A 239 8.55 -21.51 43.18
C PRO A 239 7.28 -20.58 43.49
N PRO A 240 7.36 -19.28 43.93
CA PRO A 240 6.21 -18.30 44.18
C PRO A 240 6.30 -16.86 43.49
N SER A 241 5.20 -16.16 43.10
CA SER A 241 5.12 -14.95 42.15
C SER A 241 5.06 -13.53 42.82
N SER A 242 4.95 -12.35 42.13
CA SER A 242 5.37 -11.71 40.82
C SER A 242 4.74 -10.26 40.71
N LEU A 243 4.73 -9.57 39.53
CA LEU A 243 4.21 -8.18 39.24
C LEU A 243 5.01 -7.01 39.89
N ALA A 244 4.82 -5.70 39.60
CA ALA A 244 4.50 -4.87 38.41
C ALA A 244 4.47 -3.35 38.82
N VAL A 245 4.13 -2.46 37.88
CA VAL A 245 3.59 -1.07 38.08
C VAL A 245 4.57 0.10 38.36
N ILE A 246 4.41 1.13 37.53
CA ILE A 246 4.94 2.51 37.61
C ILE A 246 3.89 3.41 38.28
N PRO A 247 4.28 4.43 39.07
CA PRO A 247 3.89 5.81 38.73
C PRO A 247 5.10 6.75 38.85
N ASP A 248 5.45 7.57 37.85
CA ASP A 248 4.76 8.76 37.29
C ASP A 248 5.35 10.06 37.84
N GLN A 249 5.29 11.13 37.05
CA GLN A 249 6.13 12.33 37.20
C GLN A 249 5.57 13.38 38.17
N ARG A 250 6.49 14.13 38.79
CA ARG A 250 6.38 15.59 38.87
C ARG A 250 7.74 16.28 39.02
#